data_AF-A0A9E2FP14-F1
#
_entry.id   AF-A0A9E2FP14-F1
#
_cell.length_a   1.000
_cell.length_b   1.000
_cell.length_c   1.000
_cell.angle_alpha   90.00
_cell.angle_beta   90.00
_cell.angle_gamma   90.00
#
_symmetry.space_group_name_H-M   'P 1'
#
loop_
_entity.id
_entity.type
_entity.pdbx_description
1 polymer ?
#
loop_
_entity_poly.entity_id
_entity_poly.type
_entity_poly.pdbx_seq_one_letter_code
_entity_poly.pdbx_strand_id
1 'polypeptide(L)'
;MLSKSGTVKRGSWGGRSTRPTGARTHGRSEPVRFGMRTAFTLLEALVVIAIISVLAGLLLPQLARGRAQAKAAVCLSRLKEIGNSTAVYSTANTEQLPPAQIDWHPTLSGSP
;
A
#
# COMPACT_ATOMS: atom_id res chain seq x y z
N MET A 1 0.28 13.49 45.02
CA MET A 1 1.74 13.25 45.10
C MET A 1 1.99 11.83 44.56
N LEU A 2 2.63 11.52 43.43
CA LEU A 2 3.50 12.22 42.48
C LEU A 2 3.06 11.90 41.04
N SER A 3 3.05 12.92 40.20
CA SER A 3 2.91 12.86 38.74
C SER A 3 4.25 12.43 38.14
N LYS A 4 4.28 11.33 37.36
CA LYS A 4 5.44 10.97 36.53
C LYS A 4 5.21 11.52 35.12
N SER A 5 5.77 12.70 34.87
CA SER A 5 5.85 13.32 33.55
C SER A 5 7.03 12.72 32.78
N GLY A 6 6.74 11.88 31.78
CA GLY A 6 7.73 11.34 30.84
C GLY A 6 7.88 12.24 29.63
N THR A 7 9.02 12.89 29.48
CA THR A 7 9.33 13.77 28.35
C THR A 7 9.81 12.97 27.13
N VAL A 8 9.00 12.94 26.08
CA VAL A 8 9.36 12.40 24.76
C VAL A 8 10.37 13.34 24.09
N LYS A 9 11.63 12.91 23.97
CA LYS A 9 12.63 13.56 23.10
C LYS A 9 12.26 13.31 21.63
N ARG A 10 11.74 14.33 20.94
CA ARG A 10 11.62 14.32 19.48
C ARG A 10 13.02 14.35 18.86
N GLY A 11 13.35 13.29 18.12
CA GLY A 11 14.58 13.17 17.36
C GLY A 11 14.71 14.28 16.32
N SER A 12 15.91 14.85 16.27
CA SER A 12 16.39 15.85 15.32
C SER A 12 16.34 15.32 13.89
N TRP A 13 15.49 15.93 13.05
CA TRP A 13 15.51 15.78 11.59
C TRP A 13 15.76 17.16 10.98
N GLY A 14 17.00 17.44 10.61
CA GLY A 14 17.38 18.76 10.09
C GLY A 14 18.78 18.81 9.50
N GLY A 15 19.20 17.75 8.80
CA GLY A 15 20.47 17.69 8.07
C GLY A 15 20.26 18.06 6.61
N ARG A 16 20.85 19.19 6.20
CA ARG A 16 20.92 19.72 4.82
C ARG A 16 21.48 18.70 3.82
N SER A 17 20.93 18.69 2.61
CA SER A 17 21.61 18.18 1.42
C SER A 17 21.39 19.16 0.27
N THR A 18 22.43 19.94 -0.02
CA THR A 18 22.54 20.81 -1.19
C THR A 18 22.57 19.95 -2.44
N ARG A 19 21.62 20.16 -3.33
CA ARG A 19 21.59 19.53 -4.66
C ARG A 19 22.72 20.12 -5.51
N PRO A 20 23.67 19.32 -6.03
CA PRO A 20 24.59 19.81 -7.02
C PRO A 20 23.88 19.93 -8.37
N THR A 21 23.93 21.13 -8.95
CA THR A 21 23.57 21.40 -10.33
C THR A 21 24.73 20.94 -11.21
N GLY A 22 24.73 19.67 -11.61
CA GLY A 22 25.71 19.08 -12.53
C GLY A 22 25.26 19.23 -13.98
N ALA A 23 25.92 20.13 -14.69
CA ALA A 23 25.77 20.32 -16.13
C ALA A 23 26.40 19.16 -16.93
N ARG A 24 25.71 18.78 -18.02
CA ARG A 24 26.18 18.31 -19.35
C ARG A 24 27.46 17.45 -19.41
N THR A 25 27.39 16.31 -20.14
CA THR A 25 27.95 16.17 -21.50
C THR A 25 27.69 14.77 -22.10
N HIS A 26 27.30 14.76 -23.37
CA HIS A 26 27.40 13.73 -24.41
C HIS A 26 27.64 12.26 -24.01
N GLY A 27 26.55 11.49 -23.96
CA GLY A 27 26.61 10.04 -24.12
C GLY A 27 26.70 9.67 -25.61
N ARG A 28 27.89 9.25 -26.05
CA ARG A 28 28.08 8.51 -27.32
C ARG A 28 27.09 7.35 -27.34
N SER A 29 26.29 7.25 -28.40
CA SER A 29 25.57 6.04 -28.76
C SER A 29 26.58 4.99 -29.22
N GLU A 30 27.03 4.15 -28.29
CA GLU A 30 27.79 2.94 -28.63
C GLU A 30 26.92 2.03 -29.51
N PRO A 31 27.43 1.50 -30.64
CA PRO A 31 26.68 0.56 -31.45
C PRO A 31 26.50 -0.74 -30.64
N VAL A 32 25.25 -1.12 -30.39
CA VAL A 32 24.90 -2.37 -29.72
C VAL A 32 25.35 -3.53 -30.61
N ARG A 33 26.57 -4.04 -30.39
CA ARG A 33 27.03 -5.27 -31.03
C ARG A 33 26.32 -6.45 -30.39
N PHE A 34 25.26 -6.91 -31.03
CA PHE A 34 24.69 -8.23 -30.76
C PHE A 34 25.69 -9.28 -31.24
N GLY A 35 26.65 -9.64 -30.38
CA GLY A 35 27.54 -10.77 -30.62
C GLY A 35 26.72 -12.01 -30.98
N MET A 36 27.21 -12.82 -31.92
CA MET A 36 26.58 -14.08 -32.32
C MET A 36 26.51 -14.99 -31.09
N ARG A 37 25.35 -14.98 -30.45
CA ARG A 37 25.04 -15.71 -29.22
C ARG A 37 24.77 -17.17 -29.57
N THR A 38 25.24 -18.07 -28.71
CA THR A 38 24.81 -19.46 -28.65
C THR A 38 23.28 -19.51 -28.66
N ALA A 39 22.71 -20.19 -29.65
CA ALA A 39 21.27 -20.32 -29.80
C ALA A 39 20.73 -21.23 -28.69
N PHE A 40 19.80 -20.71 -27.88
CA PHE A 40 18.96 -21.56 -27.02
C PHE A 40 18.16 -22.51 -27.92
N THR A 41 18.02 -23.76 -27.48
CA THR A 41 17.10 -24.66 -28.17
C THR A 41 15.70 -24.07 -28.04
N LEU A 42 14.95 -23.96 -29.14
CA LEU A 42 13.60 -23.39 -29.13
C LEU A 42 12.71 -24.07 -28.09
N LEU A 43 12.93 -25.38 -27.88
CA LEU A 43 12.22 -26.18 -26.90
C LEU A 43 12.48 -25.74 -25.45
N GLU A 44 13.70 -25.36 -25.12
CA GLU A 44 14.09 -24.91 -23.78
C GLU A 44 13.41 -23.58 -23.41
N ALA A 45 13.26 -22.67 -24.37
CA ALA A 45 12.45 -21.47 -24.18
C ALA A 45 10.93 -21.78 -24.18
N LEU A 46 10.49 -22.70 -25.05
CA LEU A 46 9.08 -23.03 -25.26
C LEU A 46 8.43 -23.71 -24.03
N VAL A 47 9.13 -24.65 -23.40
CA VAL A 47 8.59 -25.35 -22.23
C VAL A 47 8.46 -24.42 -21.01
N VAL A 48 9.36 -23.45 -20.88
CA VAL A 48 9.36 -22.50 -19.75
C VAL A 48 8.16 -21.57 -19.84
N ILE A 49 7.91 -20.97 -21.00
CA ILE A 49 6.73 -20.10 -21.17
C ILE A 49 5.42 -20.90 -21.07
N ALA A 50 5.43 -22.17 -21.51
CA ALA A 50 4.27 -23.05 -21.37
C ALA A 50 3.89 -23.23 -19.90
N ILE A 51 4.84 -23.59 -19.04
CA ILE A 51 4.58 -23.79 -17.62
C ILE A 51 4.20 -22.47 -16.93
N ILE A 52 4.89 -21.37 -17.24
CA ILE A 52 4.56 -20.04 -16.67
C ILE A 52 3.13 -19.65 -17.03
N SER A 53 2.67 -19.89 -18.26
CA SER A 53 1.32 -19.54 -18.70
C SER A 53 0.23 -20.30 -17.93
N VAL A 54 0.43 -21.59 -17.67
CA VAL A 54 -0.49 -22.41 -16.88
C VAL A 54 -0.55 -21.90 -15.44
N LEU A 55 0.61 -21.64 -14.82
CA LEU A 55 0.68 -21.12 -13.45
C LEU A 55 0.06 -19.72 -13.35
N ALA A 56 0.38 -18.81 -14.27
CA ALA A 56 -0.14 -17.46 -14.30
C ALA A 56 -1.67 -17.44 -14.51
N GLY A 57 -2.18 -18.33 -15.39
CA GLY A 57 -3.62 -18.49 -15.63
C GLY A 57 -4.40 -18.89 -14.39
N LEU A 58 -3.80 -19.68 -13.49
CA LEU A 58 -4.40 -20.05 -12.21
C LEU A 58 -4.17 -18.99 -11.12
N LEU A 59 -3.01 -18.30 -11.11
CA LEU A 59 -2.66 -17.34 -10.06
C LEU A 59 -3.40 -16.01 -10.18
N LEU A 60 -3.57 -15.48 -11.38
CA LEU A 60 -4.23 -14.18 -11.62
C LEU A 60 -5.68 -14.11 -11.07
N PRO A 61 -6.58 -15.07 -11.36
CA PRO A 61 -7.94 -15.03 -10.82
C PRO A 61 -7.98 -15.26 -9.30
N GLN A 62 -7.09 -16.08 -8.76
CA GLN A 62 -7.00 -16.33 -7.32
C GLN A 62 -6.50 -15.09 -6.58
N LEU A 63 -5.56 -14.35 -7.15
CA LEU A 63 -5.08 -13.09 -6.58
C LEU A 63 -6.17 -12.01 -6.55
N ALA A 64 -7.01 -11.93 -7.57
CA ALA A 64 -8.15 -10.99 -7.58
C ALA A 64 -9.15 -11.30 -6.46
N ARG A 65 -9.51 -12.58 -6.28
CA ARG A 65 -10.37 -13.03 -5.18
C ARG A 65 -9.73 -12.80 -3.81
N GLY A 66 -8.45 -13.11 -3.66
CA GLY A 66 -7.69 -12.90 -2.42
C GLY A 66 -7.61 -11.42 -2.02
N ARG A 67 -7.44 -10.51 -2.98
CA ARG A 67 -7.46 -9.05 -2.71
C ARG A 67 -8.83 -8.57 -2.25
N ALA A 68 -9.91 -9.06 -2.85
CA ALA A 68 -11.27 -8.72 -2.43
C ALA A 68 -11.54 -9.23 -0.99
N GLN A 69 -11.15 -10.46 -0.68
CA GLN A 69 -11.24 -11.02 0.66
C GLN A 69 -10.39 -10.26 1.68
N ALA A 70 -9.17 -9.85 1.32
CA ALA A 70 -8.31 -9.04 2.19
C ALA A 70 -8.95 -7.68 2.50
N LYS A 71 -9.54 -7.00 1.51
CA LYS A 71 -10.29 -5.75 1.74
C LYS A 71 -11.48 -5.97 2.67
N ALA A 72 -12.24 -7.04 2.47
CA ALA A 72 -13.36 -7.39 3.33
C ALA A 72 -12.89 -7.67 4.77
N ALA A 73 -11.80 -8.42 4.95
CA ALA A 73 -11.22 -8.70 6.27
C ALA A 73 -10.81 -7.42 7.00
N VAL A 74 -10.14 -6.49 6.31
CA VAL A 74 -9.79 -5.18 6.88
C VAL A 74 -11.04 -4.38 7.26
N CYS A 75 -12.06 -4.37 6.40
CA CYS A 75 -13.33 -3.69 6.69
C CYS A 75 -14.00 -4.28 7.94
N LEU A 76 -14.08 -5.61 8.05
CA LEU A 76 -14.64 -6.29 9.21
C LEU A 76 -13.87 -5.99 10.50
N SER A 77 -12.54 -5.94 10.45
CA SER A 77 -11.73 -5.56 11.61
C SER A 77 -12.02 -4.12 12.05
N ARG A 78 -12.10 -3.17 11.11
CA ARG A 78 -12.45 -1.77 11.42
C ARG A 78 -13.85 -1.66 12.01
N LEU A 79 -14.81 -2.40 11.47
CA LEU A 79 -16.19 -2.40 11.98
C LEU A 79 -16.25 -2.95 13.40
N LYS A 80 -15.48 -4.01 13.70
CA LYS A 80 -15.33 -4.54 15.05
C LYS A 80 -14.68 -3.52 16.00
N GLU A 81 -13.65 -2.82 15.56
CA GLU A 81 -13.00 -1.76 16.35
C GLU A 81 -13.98 -0.62 16.67
N ILE A 82 -14.80 -0.19 15.69
CA ILE A 82 -15.86 0.80 15.90
C ILE A 82 -16.92 0.27 16.87
N GLY A 83 -17.43 -0.94 16.66
CA GLY A 83 -18.44 -1.52 17.56
C GLY A 83 -17.92 -1.71 18.99
N ASN A 84 -16.64 -2.04 19.13
CA ASN A 84 -16.00 -2.12 20.44
C ASN A 84 -15.85 -0.74 21.08
N SER A 85 -15.47 0.29 20.31
CA SER A 85 -15.34 1.65 20.83
C SER A 85 -16.70 2.25 21.22
N THR A 86 -17.78 1.95 20.49
CA THR A 86 -19.13 2.39 20.85
C THR A 86 -19.63 1.70 22.13
N ALA A 87 -19.35 0.41 22.31
CA ALA A 87 -19.68 -0.30 23.55
C ALA A 87 -18.89 0.24 24.76
N VAL A 88 -17.59 0.50 24.59
CA VAL A 88 -16.78 1.14 25.64
C VAL A 88 -17.32 2.52 26.00
N TYR A 89 -17.76 3.30 25.01
CA TYR A 89 -18.37 4.60 25.24
C TYR A 89 -19.70 4.50 26.02
N SER A 90 -20.60 3.60 25.63
CA SER A 90 -21.92 3.48 26.27
C SER A 90 -21.81 3.13 27.76
N THR A 91 -20.92 2.19 28.09
CA THR A 91 -20.65 1.81 29.49
C THR A 91 -20.10 2.95 30.33
N ALA A 92 -19.33 3.86 29.73
CA ALA A 92 -18.78 5.03 30.40
C ALA A 92 -19.78 6.18 30.53
N ASN A 93 -20.82 6.23 29.66
CA ASN A 93 -21.72 7.36 29.53
C ASN A 93 -23.21 6.97 29.71
N THR A 94 -23.54 6.29 30.81
CA THR A 94 -24.92 5.98 31.23
C THR A 94 -25.76 5.30 30.13
N GLU A 95 -25.18 4.32 29.44
CA GLU A 95 -25.81 3.57 28.33
C GLU A 95 -26.25 4.44 27.14
N GLN A 96 -25.71 5.65 27.02
CA GLN A 96 -25.92 6.50 25.85
C GLN A 96 -24.91 6.17 24.75
N LEU A 97 -25.41 5.97 23.53
CA LEU A 97 -24.58 5.82 22.34
C LEU A 97 -23.90 7.15 21.97
N PRO A 98 -22.74 7.10 21.29
CA PRO A 98 -22.08 8.32 20.82
C PRO A 98 -22.97 9.09 19.84
N PRO A 99 -23.03 10.44 19.95
CA PRO A 99 -23.88 11.26 19.09
C PRO A 99 -23.43 11.17 17.63
N ALA A 100 -24.37 10.95 16.72
CA ALA A 100 -24.10 10.99 15.29
C ALA A 100 -23.94 12.46 14.84
N GLN A 101 -22.72 12.87 14.49
CA GLN A 101 -22.48 14.16 13.86
C GLN A 101 -22.73 14.02 12.36
N ILE A 102 -23.92 14.43 11.93
CA ILE A 102 -24.27 14.60 10.51
C ILE A 102 -24.01 16.04 10.11
N ASP A 103 -22.82 16.28 9.56
CA ASP A 103 -22.47 17.57 8.99
C ASP A 103 -23.03 17.66 7.57
N TRP A 104 -24.15 18.36 7.41
CA TRP A 104 -24.75 18.63 6.09
C TRP A 104 -23.92 19.68 5.35
N HIS A 105 -22.82 19.27 4.72
CA HIS A 105 -22.06 20.14 3.84
C HIS A 105 -22.53 20.01 2.38
N PRO A 106 -23.06 21.08 1.75
CA PRO A 106 -23.69 21.01 0.42
C PRO A 106 -22.73 20.65 -0.73
N THR A 107 -21.41 20.59 -0.49
CA THR A 107 -20.43 20.25 -1.54
C THR A 107 -20.06 18.77 -1.62
N LEU A 108 -20.57 17.90 -0.74
CA LEU A 108 -20.21 16.48 -0.70
C LEU A 108 -21.18 15.57 -1.49
N SER A 109 -22.29 16.08 -1.99
CA SER A 109 -23.33 15.29 -2.68
C SER A 109 -23.03 14.99 -4.16
N GLY A 110 -21.80 15.19 -4.64
CA GLY A 110 -21.49 15.12 -6.07
C GLY A 110 -20.02 14.89 -6.42
N SER A 111 -19.35 13.94 -5.79
CA SER A 111 -18.03 13.47 -6.28
C SER A 111 -18.24 12.26 -7.22
N PRO A 112 -17.63 12.23 -8.42
CA PRO A 112 -17.82 11.18 -9.44
C PRO A 112 -17.31 9.80 -9.01
#